data_AF-A0A365TWX1-F1
#
_entry.id   AF-A0A365TWX1-F1
#
_cell.length_a   1.000
_cell.length_b   1.000
_cell.length_c   1.000
_cell.angle_alpha   90.00
_cell.angle_beta   90.00
_cell.angle_gamma   90.00
#
_symmetry.space_group_name_H-M   'P 1'
#
loop_
_entity.id
_entity.type
_entity.pdbx_description
1 polymer ?
#
loop_
_entity_poly.entity_id
_entity_poly.type
_entity_poly.pdbx_seq_one_letter_code
_entity_poly.pdbx_strand_id
1 'polypeptide(L)'
;MMDASLAKGHATAFLQEQPDHISILEWIESPQPAQAFKKFALSSQMEKEGRVLEAISPLICPPFTEVFIPHPWSELLKSVGAQLISAAPESEVFHPDNIDELWYDEKSVFLNNLLYTATSEKVESSLLTVANMSHHTIRRMLERSIADDKSLDYIVRVSMAVARDLAQIFGLTSLEQHGAYEFIIPFMGGAFFAETRNVSPGINKSYQGDRWVFSLRTFYSASMLKPDHLERMAGMSIEKDGSMRLRWLGQTREMQRGLLKQADVNHLKSWLQANARPSRKKSAVS
;
A
#
# COMPACT_ATOMS: atom_id res chain seq x y z
N MET A 1 -21.74 15.89 -0.04
CA MET A 1 -20.40 16.48 -0.23
C MET A 1 -20.09 17.33 0.99
N MET A 2 -18.92 17.08 1.60
CA MET A 2 -18.44 17.81 2.77
C MET A 2 -17.79 19.14 2.32
N ASP A 3 -17.93 20.20 3.13
CA ASP A 3 -17.22 21.46 2.89
C ASP A 3 -15.70 21.26 2.93
N ALA A 4 -14.97 22.03 2.12
CA ALA A 4 -13.53 21.92 1.96
C ALA A 4 -12.73 22.17 3.27
N SER A 5 -13.18 23.11 4.10
CA SER A 5 -12.55 23.41 5.39
C SER A 5 -12.77 22.27 6.39
N LEU A 6 -13.99 21.74 6.43
CA LEU A 6 -14.36 20.62 7.29
C LEU A 6 -13.60 19.35 6.89
N ALA A 7 -13.55 19.02 5.59
CA ALA A 7 -12.79 17.90 5.06
C ALA A 7 -11.29 18.00 5.35
N LYS A 8 -10.72 19.21 5.31
CA LYS A 8 -9.32 19.45 5.73
C LYS A 8 -9.12 19.18 7.22
N GLY A 9 -10.07 19.59 8.07
CA GLY A 9 -10.06 19.33 9.50
C GLY A 9 -10.06 17.84 9.81
N HIS A 10 -11.00 17.09 9.25
CA HIS A 10 -11.10 15.63 9.44
C HIS A 10 -9.89 14.88 8.90
N ALA A 11 -9.36 15.25 7.72
CA ALA A 11 -8.14 14.64 7.21
C ALA A 11 -6.92 14.91 8.13
N THR A 12 -6.87 16.08 8.78
CA THR A 12 -5.80 16.40 9.74
C THR A 12 -5.96 15.59 11.03
N ALA A 13 -7.17 15.50 11.57
CA ALA A 13 -7.48 14.71 12.75
C ALA A 13 -7.15 13.23 12.53
N PHE A 14 -7.52 12.68 11.37
CA PHE A 14 -7.19 11.30 11.00
C PHE A 14 -5.68 11.02 11.02
N LEU A 15 -4.86 11.93 10.48
CA LEU A 15 -3.39 11.81 10.54
C LEU A 15 -2.87 11.85 11.98
N GLN A 16 -3.43 12.70 12.84
CA GLN A 16 -3.03 12.83 14.24
C GLN A 16 -3.40 11.62 15.11
N GLU A 17 -4.42 10.87 14.70
CA GLU A 17 -4.83 9.62 15.35
C GLU A 17 -3.92 8.43 14.98
N GLN A 18 -3.20 8.51 13.86
CA GLN A 18 -2.27 7.44 13.47
C GLN A 18 -0.99 7.49 14.31
N PRO A 19 -0.36 6.34 14.59
CA PRO A 19 0.98 6.32 15.15
C PRO A 19 1.96 7.14 14.30
N ASP A 20 2.84 7.88 14.96
CA ASP A 20 3.92 8.58 14.27
C ASP A 20 4.85 7.57 13.58
N HIS A 21 5.28 7.88 12.37
CA HIS A 21 6.18 7.03 11.60
C HIS A 21 7.51 6.75 12.33
N ILE A 22 7.92 7.60 13.30
CA ILE A 22 9.09 7.37 14.15
C ILE A 22 9.00 6.09 14.98
N SER A 23 7.78 5.66 15.33
CA SER A 23 7.55 4.43 16.10
C SER A 23 8.12 3.18 15.43
N ILE A 24 8.26 3.20 14.09
CA ILE A 24 8.91 2.11 13.33
C ILE A 24 10.40 2.08 13.62
N LEU A 25 11.06 3.24 13.63
CA LEU A 25 12.49 3.33 13.93
C LEU A 25 12.75 2.88 15.37
N GLU A 26 11.96 3.36 16.32
CA GLU A 26 12.03 2.95 17.72
C GLU A 26 11.88 1.43 17.87
N TRP A 27 10.95 0.82 17.12
CA TRP A 27 10.79 -0.64 17.09
C TRP A 27 12.02 -1.35 16.51
N ILE A 28 12.54 -0.89 15.36
CA ILE A 28 13.73 -1.46 14.70
C ILE A 28 14.96 -1.41 15.60
N GLU A 29 15.16 -0.31 16.32
CA GLU A 29 16.32 -0.11 17.20
C GLU A 29 16.18 -0.83 18.55
N SER A 30 14.98 -1.32 18.88
CA SER A 30 14.74 -2.09 20.10
C SER A 30 15.22 -3.55 19.99
N PRO A 31 15.23 -4.32 21.10
CA PRO A 31 15.45 -5.76 21.05
C PRO A 31 14.31 -6.57 20.41
N GLN A 32 13.13 -5.96 20.21
CA GLN A 32 11.91 -6.66 19.78
C GLN A 32 12.02 -7.35 18.42
N PRO A 33 12.62 -6.76 17.36
CA PRO A 33 12.73 -7.41 16.06
C PRO A 33 13.50 -8.73 16.13
N ALA A 34 14.61 -8.75 16.87
CA ALA A 34 15.42 -9.95 17.07
C ALA A 34 14.68 -11.02 17.89
N GLN A 35 13.91 -10.61 18.90
CA GLN A 35 13.08 -11.52 19.70
C GLN A 35 11.92 -12.09 18.89
N ALA A 36 11.20 -11.26 18.15
CA ALA A 36 10.10 -11.64 17.26
C ALA A 36 10.58 -12.61 16.18
N PHE A 37 11.72 -12.33 15.54
CA PHE A 37 12.33 -13.22 14.56
C PHE A 37 12.66 -14.60 15.14
N LYS A 38 13.35 -14.65 16.29
CA LYS A 38 13.66 -15.91 16.97
C LYS A 38 12.39 -16.67 17.36
N LYS A 39 11.38 -15.96 17.86
CA LYS A 39 10.10 -16.56 18.25
C LYS A 39 9.36 -17.12 17.04
N PHE A 40 9.35 -16.41 15.92
CA PHE A 40 8.79 -16.89 14.67
C PHE A 40 9.53 -18.13 14.16
N ALA A 41 10.87 -18.11 14.11
CA ALA A 41 11.68 -19.24 13.65
C ALA A 41 11.41 -20.53 14.45
N LEU A 42 11.17 -20.41 15.76
CA LEU A 42 10.81 -21.56 16.61
C LEU A 42 9.36 -21.99 16.43
N SER A 43 8.43 -21.04 16.37
CA SER A 43 6.99 -21.32 16.29
C SER A 43 6.53 -21.73 14.90
N SER A 44 7.25 -21.35 13.83
CA SER A 44 6.98 -21.80 12.47
C SER A 44 7.18 -23.30 12.30
N GLN A 45 7.87 -24.00 13.22
CA GLN A 45 7.92 -25.46 13.21
C GLN A 45 6.59 -26.11 13.65
N MET A 46 5.67 -25.34 14.25
CA MET A 46 4.36 -25.86 14.67
C MET A 46 3.40 -26.01 13.48
N GLU A 47 2.49 -26.98 13.56
CA GLU A 47 1.44 -27.19 12.55
C GLU A 47 0.34 -26.12 12.63
N LYS A 48 -0.01 -25.68 13.85
CA LYS A 48 -1.16 -24.79 14.09
C LYS A 48 -0.80 -23.31 13.99
N GLU A 49 -1.30 -22.66 12.94
CA GLU A 49 -1.09 -21.23 12.65
C GLU A 49 -1.51 -20.30 13.81
N GLY A 50 -2.62 -20.58 14.50
CA GLY A 50 -3.11 -19.74 15.59
C GLY A 50 -2.14 -19.59 16.77
N ARG A 51 -1.36 -20.64 17.06
CA ARG A 51 -0.33 -20.58 18.12
C ARG A 51 0.85 -19.68 17.75
N VAL A 52 1.13 -19.56 16.46
CA VAL A 52 2.18 -18.68 15.95
C VAL A 52 1.75 -17.22 16.13
N LEU A 53 0.49 -16.90 15.81
CA LEU A 53 -0.08 -15.56 16.04
C LEU A 53 -0.03 -15.18 17.52
N GLU A 54 -0.52 -16.05 18.42
CA GLU A 54 -0.50 -15.80 19.87
C GLU A 54 0.93 -15.57 20.39
N ALA A 55 1.90 -16.32 19.87
CA ALA A 55 3.28 -16.26 20.30
C ALA A 55 4.02 -15.00 19.82
N ILE A 56 3.71 -14.52 18.62
CA ILE A 56 4.44 -13.41 17.98
C ILE A 56 3.79 -12.05 18.25
N SER A 57 2.46 -12.00 18.39
CA SER A 57 1.72 -10.74 18.55
C SER A 57 2.26 -9.83 19.67
N PRO A 58 2.59 -10.34 20.88
CA PRO A 58 3.13 -9.51 21.95
C PRO A 58 4.51 -8.89 21.67
N LEU A 59 5.22 -9.39 20.66
CA LEU A 59 6.57 -8.93 20.30
C LEU A 59 6.56 -7.91 19.15
N ILE A 60 5.42 -7.76 18.47
CA ILE A 60 5.26 -6.87 17.31
C ILE A 60 4.19 -5.79 17.54
N CYS A 61 3.29 -6.01 18.50
CA CYS A 61 2.27 -5.05 18.90
C CYS A 61 2.61 -4.47 20.29
N PRO A 62 2.69 -3.13 20.44
CA PRO A 62 2.84 -2.08 19.42
C PRO A 62 4.25 -2.07 18.75
N PRO A 63 4.46 -1.35 17.64
CA PRO A 63 3.55 -0.40 16.98
C PRO A 63 2.66 -1.02 15.91
N PHE A 64 2.93 -2.25 15.47
CA PHE A 64 2.10 -2.88 14.43
C PHE A 64 0.72 -3.26 14.98
N THR A 65 -0.24 -3.34 14.06
CA THR A 65 -1.62 -3.71 14.31
C THR A 65 -2.01 -4.88 13.40
N GLU A 66 -3.10 -5.57 13.74
CA GLU A 66 -3.71 -6.60 12.88
C GLU A 66 -2.71 -7.68 12.43
N VAL A 67 -2.25 -8.51 13.36
CA VAL A 67 -1.39 -9.66 13.01
C VAL A 67 -2.24 -10.72 12.31
N PHE A 68 -1.79 -11.19 11.15
CA PHE A 68 -2.52 -12.15 10.32
C PHE A 68 -1.58 -13.21 9.74
N ILE A 69 -2.18 -14.32 9.30
CA ILE A 69 -1.49 -15.38 8.55
C ILE A 69 -1.80 -15.18 7.08
N PRO A 70 -0.82 -14.78 6.24
CA PRO A 70 -1.00 -14.79 4.81
C PRO A 70 -1.24 -16.23 4.33
N HIS A 71 -2.18 -16.40 3.40
CA HIS A 71 -2.38 -17.67 2.72
C HIS A 71 -1.33 -17.85 1.60
N PRO A 72 -0.85 -19.08 1.34
CA PRO A 72 -1.13 -20.32 2.06
C PRO A 72 -0.27 -20.50 3.32
N TRP A 73 -0.86 -21.15 4.33
CA TRP A 73 -0.11 -21.79 5.42
C TRP A 73 0.10 -23.25 5.07
N SER A 74 1.35 -23.65 4.84
CA SER A 74 1.72 -25.00 4.40
C SER A 74 3.06 -25.43 4.98
N GLU A 75 3.45 -26.69 4.82
CA GLU A 75 4.79 -27.15 5.21
C GLU A 75 5.91 -26.48 4.42
N LEU A 76 5.65 -26.11 3.16
CA LEU A 76 6.62 -25.48 2.26
C LEU A 76 6.77 -23.97 2.49
N LEU A 77 5.72 -23.34 2.98
CA LEU A 77 5.64 -21.91 3.20
C LEU A 77 4.77 -21.60 4.42
N LYS A 78 5.38 -20.98 5.42
CA LYS A 78 4.69 -20.43 6.59
C LYS A 78 5.01 -18.96 6.70
N SER A 79 4.00 -18.14 6.97
CA SER A 79 4.22 -16.70 7.08
C SER A 79 3.32 -16.06 8.13
N VAL A 80 3.80 -14.97 8.70
CA VAL A 80 3.03 -14.07 9.57
C VAL A 80 3.23 -12.66 9.07
N GLY A 81 2.14 -11.93 8.89
CA GLY A 81 2.14 -10.51 8.56
C GLY A 81 1.59 -9.66 9.70
N ALA A 82 2.04 -8.42 9.77
CA ALA A 82 1.39 -7.37 10.56
C ALA A 82 1.46 -6.04 9.80
N GLN A 83 0.49 -5.16 10.04
CA GLN A 83 0.34 -3.91 9.31
C GLN A 83 0.36 -2.70 10.25
N LEU A 84 0.95 -1.62 9.77
CA LEU A 84 0.94 -0.34 10.45
C LEU A 84 0.68 0.76 9.44
N ILE A 85 -0.41 1.49 9.61
CA ILE A 85 -0.58 2.81 8.99
C ILE A 85 0.01 3.82 9.95
N SER A 86 1.08 4.48 9.53
CA SER A 86 1.72 5.53 10.33
C SER A 86 1.75 6.85 9.60
N ALA A 87 1.62 7.94 10.34
CA ALA A 87 1.64 9.29 9.81
C ALA A 87 3.07 9.85 9.83
N ALA A 88 3.47 10.45 8.72
CA ALA A 88 4.66 11.29 8.62
C ALA A 88 4.21 12.74 8.37
N PRO A 89 4.42 13.66 9.33
CA PRO A 89 3.96 15.04 9.21
C PRO A 89 4.71 15.82 8.12
N GLU A 90 5.94 15.40 7.80
CA GLU A 90 6.78 15.98 6.74
C GLU A 90 7.44 14.83 5.98
N SER A 91 6.88 14.49 4.82
CA SER A 91 7.43 13.51 3.89
C SER A 91 8.08 14.22 2.71
N GLU A 92 9.35 13.93 2.46
CA GLU A 92 10.11 14.42 1.33
C GLU A 92 9.68 13.68 0.06
N VAL A 93 9.24 14.42 -0.96
CA VAL A 93 8.92 13.86 -2.28
C VAL A 93 10.02 14.27 -3.25
N PHE A 94 10.72 13.30 -3.84
CA PHE A 94 11.83 13.57 -4.74
C PHE A 94 11.39 13.69 -6.20
N HIS A 95 12.20 14.37 -7.00
CA HIS A 95 11.96 14.56 -8.43
C HIS A 95 12.12 13.22 -9.18
N PRO A 96 11.18 12.86 -10.08
CA PRO A 96 11.23 11.60 -10.82
C PRO A 96 12.52 11.38 -11.63
N ASP A 97 13.03 12.44 -12.26
CA ASP A 97 14.22 12.38 -13.11
C ASP A 97 15.53 12.59 -12.34
N ASN A 98 15.44 13.00 -11.07
CA ASN A 98 16.60 13.30 -10.22
C ASN A 98 16.28 12.89 -8.78
N ILE A 99 16.63 11.64 -8.44
CA ILE A 99 16.23 10.98 -7.20
C ILE A 99 16.74 11.66 -5.92
N ASP A 100 17.77 12.51 -6.03
CA ASP A 100 18.33 13.27 -4.91
C ASP A 100 17.76 14.69 -4.80
N GLU A 101 17.01 15.15 -5.81
CA GLU A 101 16.39 16.48 -5.80
C GLU A 101 15.06 16.44 -5.07
N LEU A 102 15.01 17.09 -3.91
CA LEU A 102 13.77 17.34 -3.20
C LEU A 102 12.84 18.19 -4.07
N TRP A 103 11.65 17.67 -4.37
CA TRP A 103 10.66 18.37 -5.17
C TRP A 103 9.72 19.20 -4.28
N TYR A 104 9.19 18.59 -3.21
CA TYR A 104 8.37 19.25 -2.19
C TYR A 104 8.15 18.34 -0.98
N ASP A 105 7.71 18.94 0.13
CA ASP A 105 7.28 18.21 1.31
C ASP A 105 5.75 18.06 1.38
N GLU A 106 5.27 16.93 1.89
CA GLU A 106 3.85 16.71 2.13
C GLU A 106 3.55 15.94 3.42
N LYS A 107 2.34 16.14 3.94
CA LYS A 107 1.77 15.31 5.00
C LYS A 107 1.23 14.02 4.40
N SER A 108 1.65 12.87 4.90
CA SER A 108 1.25 11.57 4.36
C SER A 108 1.07 10.52 5.43
N VAL A 109 0.29 9.50 5.11
CA VAL A 109 0.30 8.22 5.83
C VAL A 109 0.95 7.15 4.96
N PHE A 110 1.65 6.23 5.60
CA PHE A 110 2.36 5.11 4.94
C PHE A 110 1.81 3.79 5.45
N LEU A 111 1.62 2.83 4.54
CA LEU A 111 1.31 1.46 4.91
C LEU A 111 2.60 0.65 4.98
N ASN A 112 2.93 0.24 6.19
CA ASN A 112 4.11 -0.54 6.52
C ASN A 112 3.68 -1.97 6.82
N ASN A 113 4.32 -2.93 6.15
CA ASN A 113 4.02 -4.34 6.29
C ASN A 113 5.24 -5.03 6.86
N LEU A 114 5.11 -5.58 8.07
CA LEU A 114 6.09 -6.49 8.64
C LEU A 114 5.70 -7.90 8.22
N LEU A 115 6.61 -8.61 7.56
CA LEU A 115 6.39 -9.97 7.10
C LEU A 115 7.51 -10.87 7.59
N TYR A 116 7.14 -11.95 8.26
CA TYR A 116 8.01 -13.08 8.55
C TYR A 116 7.65 -14.25 7.65
N THR A 117 8.64 -14.85 7.02
CA THR A 117 8.46 -15.97 6.09
C THR A 117 9.43 -17.09 6.43
N ALA A 118 8.93 -18.32 6.50
CA ALA A 118 9.73 -19.52 6.65
C ALA A 118 9.45 -20.46 5.48
N THR A 119 10.53 -20.91 4.84
CA THR A 119 10.53 -21.98 3.84
C THR A 119 11.41 -23.13 4.33
N SER A 120 11.54 -24.19 3.54
CA SER A 120 12.47 -25.29 3.82
C SER A 120 13.94 -24.87 3.89
N GLU A 121 14.30 -23.75 3.27
CA GLU A 121 15.69 -23.30 3.14
C GLU A 121 16.06 -22.22 4.16
N LYS A 122 15.11 -21.34 4.50
CA LYS A 122 15.41 -20.14 5.29
C LYS A 122 14.21 -19.59 6.04
N VAL A 123 14.53 -18.82 7.06
CA VAL A 123 13.58 -17.95 7.77
C VAL A 123 14.04 -16.51 7.57
N GLU A 124 13.13 -15.66 7.13
CA GLU A 124 13.41 -14.26 6.80
C GLU A 124 12.36 -13.35 7.42
N SER A 125 12.76 -12.10 7.63
CA SER A 125 11.85 -11.00 7.97
C SER A 125 12.08 -9.83 7.03
N SER A 126 11.01 -9.16 6.64
CA SER A 126 11.06 -7.94 5.85
C SER A 126 10.10 -6.90 6.41
N LEU A 127 10.51 -5.65 6.36
CA LEU A 127 9.65 -4.50 6.59
C LEU A 127 9.51 -3.74 5.25
N LEU A 128 8.26 -3.61 4.80
CA LEU A 128 7.92 -3.08 3.49
C LEU A 128 7.01 -1.88 3.62
N THR A 129 7.54 -0.69 3.31
CA THR A 129 6.76 0.53 3.10
C THR A 129 6.59 0.73 1.61
N VAL A 130 5.45 0.32 1.07
CA VAL A 130 5.25 0.20 -0.40
C VAL A 130 4.06 0.99 -0.93
N ALA A 131 3.26 1.58 -0.03
CA ALA A 131 2.17 2.45 -0.39
C ALA A 131 2.12 3.65 0.57
N ASN A 132 1.82 4.82 0.03
CA ASN A 132 1.51 6.01 0.80
C ASN A 132 0.25 6.70 0.28
N MET A 133 -0.39 7.49 1.14
CA MET A 133 -1.51 8.35 0.75
C MET A 133 -1.30 9.73 1.37
N SER A 134 -1.33 10.75 0.51
CA SER A 134 -1.16 12.12 0.97
C SER A 134 -2.41 12.63 1.70
N HIS A 135 -2.22 13.59 2.59
CA HIS A 135 -3.30 14.35 3.24
C HIS A 135 -4.25 14.96 2.21
N HIS A 136 -3.72 15.41 1.07
CA HIS A 136 -4.53 15.90 -0.04
C HIS A 136 -5.51 14.83 -0.54
N THR A 137 -5.06 13.60 -0.73
CA THR A 137 -5.90 12.49 -1.18
C THR A 137 -7.01 12.19 -0.19
N ILE A 138 -6.68 12.10 1.10
CA ILE A 138 -7.64 11.85 2.20
C ILE A 138 -8.71 12.96 2.23
N ARG A 139 -8.28 14.22 2.13
CA ARG A 139 -9.20 15.36 2.03
C ARG A 139 -10.14 15.23 0.82
N ARG A 140 -9.60 14.89 -0.36
CA ARG A 140 -10.41 14.72 -1.57
C ARG A 140 -11.43 13.59 -1.46
N MET A 141 -11.10 12.52 -0.72
CA MET A 141 -12.03 11.43 -0.44
C MET A 141 -13.27 11.96 0.32
N LEU A 142 -13.05 12.75 1.37
CA LEU A 142 -14.13 13.34 2.18
C LEU A 142 -14.97 14.35 1.38
N GLU A 143 -14.32 15.27 0.65
CA GLU A 143 -15.01 16.27 -0.19
C GLU A 143 -15.94 15.60 -1.21
N ARG A 144 -15.47 14.49 -1.81
CA ARG A 144 -16.17 13.74 -2.86
C ARG A 144 -17.10 12.65 -2.31
N SER A 145 -17.27 12.58 -0.98
CA SER A 145 -18.19 11.65 -0.30
C SER A 145 -17.93 10.17 -0.61
N ILE A 146 -16.67 9.79 -0.87
CA ILE A 146 -16.29 8.37 -0.94
C ILE A 146 -16.14 7.77 0.46
N ALA A 147 -15.77 8.63 1.42
CA ALA A 147 -15.73 8.33 2.84
C ALA A 147 -16.39 9.47 3.62
N ASP A 148 -16.87 9.13 4.81
CA ASP A 148 -17.28 10.03 5.89
C ASP A 148 -16.41 9.76 7.11
N ASP A 149 -16.59 10.53 8.19
CA ASP A 149 -15.78 10.41 9.41
C ASP A 149 -15.79 9.01 10.03
N LYS A 150 -16.91 8.27 9.90
CA LYS A 150 -17.07 6.94 10.48
C LYS A 150 -16.40 5.86 9.64
N SER A 151 -16.32 6.08 8.33
CA SER A 151 -15.78 5.13 7.36
C SER A 151 -14.35 5.45 6.93
N LEU A 152 -13.82 6.62 7.27
CA LEU A 152 -12.55 7.12 6.77
C LEU A 152 -11.38 6.16 7.04
N ASP A 153 -11.20 5.72 8.28
CA ASP A 153 -10.13 4.79 8.66
C ASP A 153 -10.19 3.50 7.83
N TYR A 154 -11.37 2.88 7.77
CA TYR A 154 -11.59 1.67 6.99
C TYR A 154 -11.30 1.88 5.49
N ILE A 155 -11.80 2.96 4.89
CA ILE A 155 -11.60 3.20 3.46
C ILE A 155 -10.13 3.52 3.15
N VAL A 156 -9.43 4.28 4.01
CA VAL A 156 -7.99 4.52 3.87
C VAL A 156 -7.22 3.20 3.95
N ARG A 157 -7.51 2.36 4.95
CA ARG A 157 -6.91 1.02 5.10
C ARG A 157 -7.09 0.19 3.83
N VAL A 158 -8.32 0.04 3.34
CA VAL A 158 -8.63 -0.74 2.14
C VAL A 158 -7.92 -0.19 0.90
N SER A 159 -7.92 1.13 0.72
CA SER A 159 -7.29 1.78 -0.44
C SER A 159 -5.78 1.58 -0.46
N MET A 160 -5.13 1.73 0.69
CA MET A 160 -3.69 1.52 0.87
C MET A 160 -3.31 0.05 0.69
N ALA A 161 -4.15 -0.85 1.19
CA ALA A 161 -4.04 -2.28 0.97
C ALA A 161 -4.07 -2.66 -0.52
N VAL A 162 -5.01 -2.11 -1.27
CA VAL A 162 -5.11 -2.29 -2.73
C VAL A 162 -3.85 -1.76 -3.41
N ALA A 163 -3.37 -0.56 -3.03
CA ALA A 163 -2.15 0.01 -3.58
C ALA A 163 -0.93 -0.87 -3.31
N ARG A 164 -0.80 -1.42 -2.10
CA ARG A 164 0.25 -2.39 -1.75
C ARG A 164 0.17 -3.66 -2.60
N ASP A 165 -1.02 -4.25 -2.72
CA ASP A 165 -1.21 -5.49 -3.48
C ASP A 165 -0.81 -5.28 -4.95
N LEU A 166 -1.15 -4.11 -5.53
CA LEU A 166 -0.73 -3.72 -6.86
C LEU A 166 0.78 -3.42 -6.96
N ALA A 167 1.39 -2.79 -5.94
CA ALA A 167 2.82 -2.53 -5.90
C ALA A 167 3.65 -3.83 -5.90
N GLN A 168 3.19 -4.86 -5.19
CA GLN A 168 3.82 -6.18 -5.20
C GLN A 168 3.80 -6.81 -6.60
N ILE A 169 2.69 -6.68 -7.33
CA ILE A 169 2.56 -7.20 -8.70
C ILE A 169 3.34 -6.34 -9.70
N PHE A 170 3.42 -5.02 -9.48
CA PHE A 170 4.25 -4.11 -10.29
C PHE A 170 5.71 -4.57 -10.32
N GLY A 171 6.23 -5.09 -9.20
CA GLY A 171 7.53 -5.74 -9.08
C GLY A 171 7.78 -6.92 -10.03
N LEU A 172 6.72 -7.50 -10.59
CA LEU A 172 6.76 -8.64 -11.51
C LEU A 172 6.54 -8.23 -12.98
N THR A 173 6.27 -6.94 -13.24
CA THR A 173 6.08 -6.41 -14.60
C THR A 173 7.41 -6.24 -15.32
N SER A 174 7.36 -5.94 -16.63
CA SER A 174 8.55 -5.54 -17.39
C SER A 174 8.82 -4.03 -17.35
N LEU A 175 8.07 -3.27 -16.55
CA LEU A 175 8.27 -1.82 -16.40
C LEU A 175 9.52 -1.55 -15.56
N GLU A 176 10.08 -0.36 -15.71
CA GLU A 176 11.23 0.06 -14.91
C GLU A 176 10.82 0.26 -13.46
N GLN A 177 11.45 -0.44 -12.52
CA GLN A 177 11.01 -0.43 -11.12
C GLN A 177 11.30 0.89 -10.40
N HIS A 178 12.20 1.71 -10.96
CA HIS A 178 12.54 3.05 -10.50
C HIS A 178 12.00 4.13 -11.45
N GLY A 179 11.00 3.79 -12.27
CA GLY A 179 10.34 4.74 -13.15
C GLY A 179 9.11 5.37 -12.50
N ALA A 180 8.83 6.63 -12.84
CA ALA A 180 7.60 7.30 -12.46
C ALA A 180 6.47 6.99 -13.45
N TYR A 181 5.45 6.28 -12.97
CA TYR A 181 4.29 5.86 -13.73
C TYR A 181 3.02 6.26 -12.98
N GLU A 182 2.08 6.87 -13.70
CA GLU A 182 0.73 7.11 -13.24
C GLU A 182 -0.18 5.93 -13.58
N PHE A 183 -1.00 5.54 -12.61
CA PHE A 183 -2.01 4.51 -12.70
C PHE A 183 -3.39 5.07 -12.34
N ILE A 184 -4.43 4.56 -13.01
CA ILE A 184 -5.83 4.82 -12.68
C ILE A 184 -6.43 3.51 -12.19
N ILE A 185 -6.71 3.44 -10.89
CA ILE A 185 -7.16 2.24 -10.19
C ILE A 185 -8.66 2.39 -9.90
N PRO A 186 -9.55 1.56 -10.49
CA PRO A 186 -10.98 1.64 -10.23
C PRO A 186 -11.28 1.36 -8.76
N PHE A 187 -12.11 2.18 -8.13
CA PHE A 187 -12.48 1.99 -6.73
C PHE A 187 -13.83 2.64 -6.41
N MET A 188 -14.76 1.85 -5.83
CA MET A 188 -16.07 2.33 -5.35
C MET A 188 -16.83 3.20 -6.38
N GLY A 189 -16.86 2.77 -7.64
CA GLY A 189 -17.52 3.48 -8.76
C GLY A 189 -16.76 4.70 -9.29
N GLY A 190 -15.68 5.10 -8.63
CA GLY A 190 -14.73 6.12 -9.09
C GLY A 190 -13.36 5.51 -9.38
N ALA A 191 -12.29 6.29 -9.17
CA ALA A 191 -10.93 5.83 -9.34
C ALA A 191 -9.93 6.55 -8.43
N PHE A 192 -8.96 5.81 -7.90
CA PHE A 192 -7.74 6.39 -7.37
C PHE A 192 -6.71 6.62 -8.47
N PHE A 193 -6.05 7.77 -8.41
CA PHE A 193 -4.84 8.02 -9.18
C PHE A 193 -3.66 7.68 -8.28
N ALA A 194 -2.89 6.68 -8.69
CA ALA A 194 -1.66 6.29 -8.04
C ALA A 194 -0.47 6.67 -8.90
N GLU A 195 0.67 6.92 -8.28
CA GLU A 195 1.92 7.16 -8.97
C GLU A 195 3.06 6.41 -8.29
N THR A 196 3.92 5.75 -9.04
CA THR A 196 5.20 5.31 -8.47
C THR A 196 6.06 6.54 -8.20
N ARG A 197 6.45 6.76 -6.95
CA ARG A 197 7.29 7.90 -6.54
C ARG A 197 8.35 7.49 -5.55
N ASN A 198 9.49 8.18 -5.58
CA ASN A 198 10.44 8.18 -4.48
C ASN A 198 9.94 9.16 -3.40
N VAL A 199 9.53 8.62 -2.24
CA VAL A 199 8.99 9.39 -1.12
C VAL A 199 9.65 8.89 0.16
N SER A 200 10.25 9.80 0.93
CA SER A 200 10.86 9.52 2.23
C SER A 200 9.97 10.09 3.34
N PRO A 201 9.72 9.35 4.44
CA PRO A 201 9.01 9.87 5.60
C PRO A 201 9.87 10.81 6.46
N GLY A 202 11.12 11.11 6.08
CA GLY A 202 12.00 12.07 6.76
C GLY A 202 12.75 11.55 8.00
N ILE A 203 12.63 10.26 8.34
CA ILE A 203 13.08 9.73 9.65
C ILE A 203 14.44 9.02 9.58
N ASN A 204 14.74 8.31 8.50
CA ASN A 204 16.09 7.84 8.12
C ASN A 204 15.97 7.11 6.78
N LYS A 205 16.86 7.38 5.80
CA LYS A 205 16.89 6.63 4.53
C LYS A 205 17.22 5.14 4.73
N SER A 206 17.77 4.76 5.89
CA SER A 206 18.39 3.44 6.12
C SER A 206 17.46 2.22 6.10
N TYR A 207 16.17 2.34 6.48
CA TYR A 207 15.27 1.17 6.53
C TYR A 207 14.29 1.08 5.35
N GLN A 208 13.97 2.20 4.69
CA GLN A 208 13.21 2.18 3.44
C GLN A 208 14.12 2.02 2.21
N GLY A 209 15.38 2.47 2.26
CA GLY A 209 16.26 2.54 1.10
C GLY A 209 15.73 3.54 0.05
N ASP A 210 16.17 3.40 -1.21
CA ASP A 210 15.70 4.22 -2.35
C ASP A 210 14.34 3.75 -2.91
N ARG A 211 13.44 3.27 -2.03
CA ARG A 211 12.25 2.54 -2.47
C ARG A 211 11.21 3.48 -3.06
N TRP A 212 10.87 3.18 -4.31
CA TRP A 212 9.71 3.72 -4.98
C TRP A 212 8.45 3.10 -4.38
N VAL A 213 7.50 3.95 -3.98
CA VAL A 213 6.22 3.56 -3.40
C VAL A 213 5.09 3.81 -4.38
N PHE A 214 4.00 3.04 -4.27
CA PHE A 214 2.73 3.37 -4.92
C PHE A 214 2.03 4.47 -4.12
N SER A 215 2.12 5.71 -4.60
CA SER A 215 1.58 6.90 -3.96
C SER A 215 0.17 7.21 -4.44
N LEU A 216 -0.83 7.13 -3.57
CA LEU A 216 -2.20 7.55 -3.87
C LEU A 216 -2.31 9.08 -3.80
N ARG A 217 -2.53 9.73 -4.95
CA ARG A 217 -2.44 11.19 -5.13
C ARG A 217 -3.78 11.92 -5.19
N THR A 218 -4.83 11.26 -5.66
CA THR A 218 -6.20 11.80 -5.64
C THR A 218 -7.24 10.71 -5.92
N PHE A 219 -8.52 11.03 -5.69
CA PHE A 219 -9.66 10.15 -5.98
C PHE A 219 -10.69 10.83 -6.89
N TYR A 220 -11.00 10.32 -8.07
CA TYR A 220 -12.07 10.86 -8.91
C TYR A 220 -13.38 10.10 -8.68
N SER A 221 -14.48 10.84 -8.48
CA SER A 221 -15.82 10.24 -8.47
C SER A 221 -16.25 9.82 -9.89
N ALA A 222 -17.30 9.00 -9.98
CA ALA A 222 -17.82 8.50 -11.25
C ALA A 222 -18.03 9.61 -12.31
N SER A 223 -18.57 10.77 -11.89
CA SER A 223 -18.86 11.90 -12.77
C SER A 223 -17.62 12.64 -13.29
N MET A 224 -16.44 12.39 -12.70
CA MET A 224 -15.16 12.99 -13.11
C MET A 224 -14.37 12.09 -14.06
N LEU A 225 -14.83 10.85 -14.28
CA LEU A 225 -14.17 9.89 -15.13
C LEU A 225 -14.44 10.23 -16.60
N LYS A 226 -13.35 10.38 -17.36
CA LYS A 226 -13.37 10.58 -18.81
C LYS A 226 -13.33 9.23 -19.52
N PRO A 227 -13.70 9.17 -20.81
CA PRO A 227 -13.63 7.94 -21.60
C PRO A 227 -12.27 7.25 -21.55
N ASP A 228 -11.17 8.00 -21.68
CA ASP A 228 -9.80 7.47 -21.59
C ASP A 228 -9.47 6.87 -20.22
N HIS A 229 -9.99 7.44 -19.13
CA HIS A 229 -9.86 6.86 -17.80
C HIS A 229 -10.60 5.52 -17.72
N LEU A 230 -11.84 5.47 -18.24
CA LEU A 230 -12.67 4.26 -18.24
C LEU A 230 -12.01 3.12 -19.05
N GLU A 231 -11.41 3.45 -20.20
CA GLU A 231 -10.64 2.51 -21.00
C GLU A 231 -9.43 1.96 -20.24
N ARG A 232 -8.66 2.81 -19.55
CA ARG A 232 -7.50 2.38 -18.75
C ARG A 232 -7.91 1.48 -17.59
N MET A 233 -9.08 1.71 -16.99
CA MET A 233 -9.58 0.89 -15.88
C MET A 233 -10.25 -0.42 -16.34
N ALA A 234 -10.53 -0.58 -17.63
CA ALA A 234 -11.20 -1.75 -18.15
C ALA A 234 -10.46 -3.05 -17.79
N GLY A 235 -11.22 -4.13 -17.58
CA GLY A 235 -10.67 -5.43 -17.19
C GLY A 235 -10.49 -5.64 -15.68
N MET A 236 -10.73 -4.60 -14.87
CA MET A 236 -10.66 -4.68 -13.40
C MET A 236 -11.77 -3.86 -12.73
N SER A 237 -12.24 -4.34 -11.59
CA SER A 237 -13.10 -3.61 -10.66
C SER A 237 -12.73 -3.97 -9.23
N ILE A 238 -12.83 -3.03 -8.30
CA ILE A 238 -12.50 -3.24 -6.89
C ILE A 238 -13.72 -2.91 -6.05
N GLU A 239 -14.14 -3.88 -5.26
CA GLU A 239 -15.27 -3.79 -4.35
C GLU A 239 -14.90 -2.98 -3.08
N LYS A 240 -15.91 -2.63 -2.28
CA LYS A 240 -15.72 -1.79 -1.08
C LYS A 240 -14.85 -2.45 0.01
N ASP A 241 -14.74 -3.77 0.00
CA ASP A 241 -13.88 -4.56 0.87
C ASP A 241 -12.44 -4.74 0.32
N GLY A 242 -12.17 -4.19 -0.87
CA GLY A 242 -10.89 -4.35 -1.56
C GLY A 242 -10.77 -5.65 -2.35
N SER A 243 -11.81 -6.50 -2.37
CA SER A 243 -11.86 -7.67 -3.24
C SER A 243 -11.81 -7.22 -4.70
N MET A 244 -10.98 -7.87 -5.51
CA MET A 244 -10.82 -7.50 -6.91
C MET A 244 -11.64 -8.44 -7.79
N ARG A 245 -12.34 -7.88 -8.77
CA ARG A 245 -13.04 -8.63 -9.81
C ARG A 245 -12.34 -8.38 -11.14
N LEU A 246 -11.76 -9.43 -11.69
CA LEU A 246 -11.03 -9.42 -12.95
C LEU A 246 -11.96 -9.85 -14.08
N ARG A 247 -11.97 -9.12 -15.19
CA ARG A 247 -12.75 -9.47 -16.38
C ARG A 247 -11.82 -9.91 -17.50
N TRP A 248 -12.03 -11.12 -18.01
CA TRP A 248 -11.28 -11.67 -19.14
C TRP A 248 -12.25 -12.37 -20.11
N LEU A 249 -12.22 -11.96 -21.39
CA LEU A 249 -13.02 -12.57 -22.47
C LEU A 249 -14.52 -12.78 -22.12
N GLY A 250 -15.12 -11.83 -21.40
CA GLY A 250 -16.54 -11.90 -20.98
C GLY A 250 -16.80 -12.69 -19.70
N GLN A 251 -15.80 -13.35 -19.12
CA GLN A 251 -15.90 -13.99 -17.81
C GLN A 251 -15.44 -13.02 -16.71
N THR A 252 -16.19 -12.99 -15.59
CA THR A 252 -15.79 -12.25 -14.39
C THR A 252 -15.34 -13.25 -13.34
N ARG A 253 -14.13 -13.04 -12.81
CA ARG A 253 -13.59 -13.87 -11.73
C ARG A 253 -13.32 -13.00 -10.51
N GLU A 254 -13.80 -13.46 -9.37
CA GLU A 254 -13.52 -12.84 -8.08
C GLU A 254 -12.16 -13.32 -7.55
N MET A 255 -11.40 -12.36 -7.01
CA MET A 255 -10.11 -12.55 -6.42
C MET A 255 -10.16 -12.02 -4.99
N GLN A 256 -10.19 -12.94 -4.04
CA GLN A 256 -10.04 -12.61 -2.63
C GLN A 256 -8.60 -12.21 -2.34
N ARG A 257 -8.43 -11.19 -1.50
CA ARG A 257 -7.10 -10.68 -1.12
C ARG A 257 -6.28 -11.79 -0.45
N GLY A 258 -5.00 -11.89 -0.80
CA GLY A 258 -4.10 -12.93 -0.30
C GLY A 258 -4.19 -14.29 -1.01
N LEU A 259 -5.08 -14.45 -2.00
CA LEU A 259 -5.27 -15.70 -2.77
C LEU A 259 -5.02 -15.48 -4.26
N LEU A 260 -3.77 -15.19 -4.64
CA LEU A 260 -3.40 -14.98 -6.04
C LEU A 260 -3.01 -16.30 -6.70
N LYS A 261 -3.79 -16.76 -7.68
CA LYS A 261 -3.33 -17.82 -8.58
C LYS A 261 -2.43 -17.21 -9.65
N GLN A 262 -1.55 -18.02 -10.25
CA GLN A 262 -0.63 -17.56 -11.31
C GLN A 262 -1.36 -16.82 -12.45
N ALA A 263 -2.55 -17.28 -12.84
CA ALA A 263 -3.36 -16.62 -13.86
C ALA A 263 -3.82 -15.21 -13.43
N ASP A 264 -4.16 -15.01 -12.16
CA ASP A 264 -4.60 -13.72 -11.61
C ASP A 264 -3.42 -12.75 -11.55
N VAL A 265 -2.24 -13.24 -11.14
CA VAL A 265 -0.99 -12.47 -11.16
C VAL A 265 -0.65 -12.02 -12.58
N ASN A 266 -0.71 -12.94 -13.56
CA ASN A 266 -0.41 -12.63 -14.94
C ASN A 266 -1.40 -11.60 -15.53
N HIS A 267 -2.69 -11.72 -15.23
CA HIS A 267 -3.70 -10.76 -15.65
C HIS A 267 -3.44 -9.37 -15.06
N LEU A 268 -3.20 -9.27 -13.75
CA LEU A 268 -2.92 -8.01 -13.07
C LEU A 268 -1.61 -7.38 -13.55
N LYS A 269 -0.59 -8.19 -13.83
CA LYS A 269 0.66 -7.74 -14.46
C LYS A 269 0.39 -7.09 -15.82
N SER A 270 -0.36 -7.76 -16.70
CA SER A 270 -0.72 -7.22 -18.01
C SER A 270 -1.59 -5.97 -17.90
N TRP A 271 -2.53 -5.94 -16.95
CA TRP A 271 -3.37 -4.77 -16.68
C TRP A 271 -2.53 -3.57 -16.23
N LEU A 272 -1.60 -3.76 -15.27
CA LEU A 272 -0.69 -2.71 -14.80
C LEU A 272 0.17 -2.16 -15.95
N GLN A 273 0.70 -3.02 -16.81
CA GLN A 273 1.50 -2.60 -17.98
C GLN A 273 0.67 -1.77 -18.97
N ALA A 274 -0.59 -2.16 -19.23
CA ALA A 274 -1.47 -1.42 -20.12
C ALA A 274 -1.97 -0.09 -19.49
N ASN A 275 -2.16 -0.08 -18.18
CA ASN A 275 -2.66 1.06 -17.41
C ASN A 275 -1.57 2.13 -17.18
N ALA A 276 -0.30 1.72 -17.03
CA ALA A 276 0.82 2.61 -16.76
C ALA A 276 0.98 3.69 -17.82
N ARG A 277 1.14 4.94 -17.38
CA ARG A 277 1.57 6.06 -18.22
C ARG A 277 2.78 6.69 -17.58
N PRO A 278 3.90 6.94 -18.30
CA PRO A 278 5.01 7.68 -17.72
C PRO A 278 4.50 9.01 -17.19
N SER A 279 4.78 9.31 -15.92
CA SER A 279 4.57 10.64 -15.36
C SER A 279 5.45 11.59 -16.19
N ARG A 280 4.82 12.43 -17.03
CA ARG A 280 5.50 13.17 -18.10
C ARG A 280 6.84 13.80 -17.67
N LYS A 281 7.85 13.68 -18.56
CA LYS A 281 8.87 14.73 -18.77
C LYS A 281 8.15 16.07 -18.98
N LYS A 282 8.40 17.05 -18.12
CA LYS A 282 8.39 18.43 -18.60
C LYS A 282 9.67 18.62 -19.43
N SER A 283 9.69 18.12 -20.66
CA SER A 283 10.66 18.61 -21.64
C SER A 283 10.28 20.04 -21.99
N ALA A 284 11.15 20.97 -21.61
CA ALA A 284 11.08 22.39 -21.88
C ALA A 284 10.75 22.73 -23.34
N VAL A 285 9.79 23.66 -23.53
CA VAL A 285 9.73 24.75 -24.54
C VAL A 285 8.65 25.70 -23.98
N SER A 286 8.81 27.01 -23.79
CA SER A 286 9.65 28.05 -24.40
C SER A 286 10.22 29.01 -23.37
#